data_AF-A0A7S3DWI0-F1
#
_entry.id   AF-A0A7S3DWI0-F1
#
_cell.length_a   1.000
_cell.length_b   1.000
_cell.length_c   1.000
_cell.angle_alpha   90.00
_cell.angle_beta   90.00
_cell.angle_gamma   90.00
#
_symmetry.space_group_name_H-M   'P 1'
#
loop_
_entity.id
_entity.type
_entity.pdbx_description
1 polymer ?
#
loop_
_entity_poly.entity_id
_entity_poly.type
_entity_poly.pdbx_seq_one_letter_code
_entity_poly.pdbx_strand_id
1 'polypeptide(L)'
;TVKEATRMNGTSEGQNPVGSTSRPPSASWRRLISKEDPYHMHKTLGILCLLSYAWRLPLVGAADMGFVTYPYLTCGTLLLHFLLNATSFVFDIPTRRIKAGGYRIWPEYRLHSMVFLCRSLSYMMLVWFRQNVALENDGQSAYSLSSILQHDVWNLAIVLGSCAAADLSSNAQGDSKSPTIRGLEVPVWVKYFFSVAQVLATTGVLWGLHRYSGQFVNSWIIQCNAFLMTLRRKNVG
;
A
#
# COMPACT_ATOMS: atom_id res chain seq x y z
N THR A 1 -69.35 -29.11 24.32
CA THR A 1 -69.08 -27.86 23.57
C THR A 1 -68.87 -28.28 22.11
N VAL A 2 -69.94 -28.33 21.31
CA VAL A 2 -70.38 -27.28 20.36
C VAL A 2 -69.50 -27.22 19.10
N LYS A 3 -70.13 -27.53 17.96
CA LYS A 3 -69.94 -27.07 16.56
C LYS A 3 -68.76 -27.63 15.74
N GLU A 4 -68.95 -28.26 14.58
CA GLU A 4 -69.69 -27.91 13.33
C GLU A 4 -68.79 -27.21 12.30
N ALA A 5 -68.53 -27.96 11.21
CA ALA A 5 -68.48 -27.62 9.79
C ALA A 5 -67.69 -26.40 9.23
N THR A 6 -67.29 -26.62 7.96
CA THR A 6 -67.19 -25.66 6.83
C THR A 6 -65.73 -25.40 6.38
N ARG A 7 -65.21 -26.03 5.32
CA ARG A 7 -65.44 -25.91 3.85
C ARG A 7 -64.77 -24.67 3.22
N MET A 8 -64.11 -24.92 2.08
CA MET A 8 -63.77 -24.04 0.94
C MET A 8 -62.31 -23.57 0.84
N ASN A 9 -61.56 -24.08 -0.15
CA ASN A 9 -61.49 -23.69 -1.58
C ASN A 9 -60.64 -22.42 -1.78
N GLY A 10 -59.57 -22.53 -2.57
CA GLY A 10 -58.70 -21.41 -2.92
C GLY A 10 -57.58 -21.84 -3.85
N THR A 11 -57.91 -21.89 -5.13
CA THR A 11 -57.00 -22.04 -6.27
C THR A 11 -55.96 -20.92 -6.39
N SER A 12 -54.92 -21.24 -7.17
CA SER A 12 -54.10 -20.36 -8.02
C SER A 12 -53.09 -19.43 -7.37
N GLU A 13 -51.80 -19.61 -7.69
CA GLU A 13 -51.06 -18.75 -8.63
C GLU A 13 -49.54 -18.88 -8.45
N GLY A 14 -48.82 -18.97 -9.58
CA GLY A 14 -47.55 -18.28 -9.76
C GLY A 14 -46.29 -18.88 -9.11
N GLN A 15 -45.78 -19.99 -9.67
CA GLN A 15 -44.34 -20.25 -9.61
C GLN A 15 -43.60 -19.18 -10.45
N ASN A 16 -43.05 -18.17 -9.78
CA ASN A 16 -42.07 -17.25 -10.37
C ASN A 16 -40.70 -17.97 -10.45
N PRO A 17 -40.08 -18.13 -11.63
CA PRO A 17 -38.69 -18.55 -11.69
C PRO A 17 -37.80 -17.36 -11.31
N VAL A 18 -37.28 -17.34 -10.08
CA VAL A 18 -36.18 -16.46 -9.69
C VAL A 18 -34.90 -17.01 -10.30
N GLY A 19 -34.72 -16.70 -11.58
CA GLY A 19 -33.51 -16.97 -12.36
C GLY A 19 -32.93 -15.66 -12.88
N SER A 20 -32.64 -14.69 -12.02
CA SER A 20 -31.82 -13.54 -12.40
C SER A 20 -30.34 -13.97 -12.40
N THR A 21 -29.94 -14.64 -13.47
CA THR A 21 -28.53 -14.80 -13.82
C THR A 21 -27.94 -13.42 -14.11
N SER A 22 -27.48 -12.74 -13.06
CA SER A 22 -26.67 -11.54 -13.22
C SER A 22 -25.37 -11.97 -13.91
N ARG A 23 -25.21 -11.57 -15.17
CA ARG A 23 -23.96 -11.78 -15.91
C ARG A 23 -22.82 -11.19 -15.07
N PRO A 24 -21.68 -11.89 -14.88
CA PRO A 24 -20.53 -11.29 -14.25
C PRO A 24 -20.15 -10.03 -15.05
N PRO A 25 -19.93 -8.88 -14.39
CA PRO A 25 -19.60 -7.65 -15.10
C PRO A 25 -18.34 -7.88 -15.93
N SER A 26 -18.40 -7.58 -17.23
CA SER A 26 -17.23 -7.66 -18.09
C SER A 26 -16.13 -6.73 -17.58
N ALA A 27 -14.94 -7.29 -17.36
CA ALA A 27 -13.75 -6.55 -16.96
C ALA A 27 -13.38 -5.56 -18.07
N SER A 28 -13.80 -4.31 -17.92
CA SER A 28 -13.46 -3.24 -18.86
C SER A 28 -12.32 -2.40 -18.28
N TRP A 29 -11.14 -2.49 -18.89
CA TRP A 29 -9.97 -1.67 -18.58
C TRP A 29 -10.26 -0.16 -18.59
N ARG A 30 -11.30 0.28 -19.31
CA ARG A 30 -11.77 1.69 -19.33
C ARG A 30 -12.19 2.18 -17.94
N ARG A 31 -12.61 1.31 -17.02
CA ARG A 31 -12.97 1.67 -15.64
C ARG A 31 -11.77 2.09 -14.79
N LEU A 32 -10.54 1.81 -15.23
CA LEU A 32 -9.33 2.31 -14.56
C LEU A 32 -9.21 3.83 -14.67
N ILE A 33 -9.85 4.44 -15.67
CA ILE A 33 -9.99 5.90 -15.79
C ILE A 33 -11.12 6.34 -14.86
N SER A 34 -10.78 6.93 -13.73
CA SER A 34 -11.75 7.50 -12.78
C SER A 34 -12.17 8.90 -13.22
N LYS A 35 -13.46 9.20 -13.08
CA LYS A 35 -13.99 10.56 -13.25
C LYS A 35 -13.37 11.57 -12.25
N GLU A 36 -12.95 11.07 -11.09
CA GLU A 36 -12.26 11.81 -10.02
C GLU A 36 -10.78 12.12 -10.32
N ASP A 37 -10.23 11.70 -11.47
CA ASP A 37 -8.88 12.06 -11.93
C ASP A 37 -8.95 12.82 -13.26
N PRO A 38 -9.45 14.08 -13.26
CA PRO A 38 -9.75 14.83 -14.48
C PRO A 38 -8.50 15.12 -15.32
N TYR A 39 -7.33 15.22 -14.68
CA TYR A 39 -6.05 15.46 -15.34
C TYR A 39 -5.23 14.17 -15.55
N HIS A 40 -5.78 13.00 -15.21
CA HIS A 40 -5.11 11.70 -15.32
C HIS A 40 -3.75 11.64 -14.61
N MET A 41 -3.56 12.44 -13.56
CA MET A 41 -2.29 12.58 -12.85
C MET A 41 -1.92 11.29 -12.15
N HIS A 42 -2.84 10.71 -11.37
CA HIS A 42 -2.58 9.49 -10.63
C HIS A 42 -2.30 8.31 -11.57
N LYS A 43 -3.07 8.20 -12.66
CA LYS A 43 -2.83 7.19 -13.69
C LYS A 43 -1.45 7.34 -14.32
N THR A 44 -1.06 8.55 -14.69
CA THR A 44 0.24 8.82 -15.31
C THR A 44 1.38 8.50 -14.34
N LEU A 45 1.28 8.95 -13.08
CA LEU A 45 2.23 8.59 -12.02
C LEU A 45 2.31 7.07 -11.79
N GLY A 46 1.18 6.37 -11.90
CA GLY A 46 1.11 4.91 -11.77
C GLY A 46 1.87 4.20 -12.89
N ILE A 47 1.71 4.64 -14.13
CA ILE A 47 2.46 4.12 -15.28
C ILE A 47 3.95 4.41 -15.12
N LEU A 48 4.32 5.64 -14.73
CA LEU A 48 5.71 6.02 -14.52
C LEU A 48 6.36 5.21 -13.39
N CYS A 49 5.64 4.97 -12.26
CA CYS A 49 6.12 4.10 -11.19
C CYS A 49 6.31 2.66 -11.68
N LEU A 50 5.38 2.13 -12.48
CA LEU A 50 5.51 0.78 -13.05
C LEU A 50 6.74 0.67 -13.96
N LEU A 51 6.99 1.67 -14.81
CA LEU A 51 8.19 1.73 -15.64
C LEU A 51 9.46 1.84 -14.78
N SER A 52 9.43 2.64 -13.71
CA SER A 52 10.53 2.73 -12.73
C SER A 52 10.85 1.35 -12.14
N TYR A 53 9.85 0.61 -11.67
CA TYR A 53 10.04 -0.75 -11.17
C TYR A 53 10.54 -1.72 -12.24
N ALA A 54 9.95 -1.71 -13.45
CA ALA A 54 10.34 -2.58 -14.55
C ALA A 54 11.80 -2.36 -14.98
N TRP A 55 12.27 -1.12 -14.96
CA TRP A 55 13.65 -0.78 -15.30
C TRP A 55 14.63 -1.11 -14.16
N ARG A 56 14.26 -0.88 -12.90
CA ARG A 56 15.15 -1.02 -11.75
C ARG A 56 15.28 -2.45 -11.21
N LEU A 57 14.22 -3.26 -11.28
CA LEU A 57 14.21 -4.63 -10.75
C LEU A 57 15.27 -5.54 -11.40
N PRO A 58 15.50 -5.52 -12.74
CA PRO A 58 16.55 -6.30 -13.37
C PRO A 58 17.98 -5.93 -12.93
N LEU A 59 18.17 -4.73 -12.35
CA LEU A 59 19.46 -4.21 -11.90
C LEU A 59 19.77 -4.58 -10.44
N VAL A 60 19.07 -5.59 -9.87
CA VAL A 60 19.39 -6.13 -8.54
C VAL A 60 20.81 -6.71 -8.52
N GLY A 61 21.50 -6.63 -7.37
CA GLY A 61 22.90 -7.03 -7.25
C GLY A 61 23.83 -5.82 -7.12
N ALA A 62 25.00 -5.83 -7.74
CA ALA A 62 26.04 -4.81 -7.50
C ALA A 62 25.59 -3.36 -7.82
N ALA A 63 24.72 -3.17 -8.82
CA ALA A 63 24.18 -1.86 -9.19
C ALA A 63 23.12 -1.33 -8.20
N ASP A 64 22.71 -2.16 -7.23
CA ASP A 64 21.68 -1.89 -6.23
C ASP A 64 20.39 -1.31 -6.84
N MET A 65 19.83 -2.02 -7.83
CA MET A 65 18.65 -1.61 -8.60
C MET A 65 18.85 -0.29 -9.37
N GLY A 66 20.10 -0.01 -9.77
CA GLY A 66 20.50 1.16 -10.53
C GLY A 66 20.60 2.45 -9.70
N PHE A 67 20.39 2.40 -8.38
CA PHE A 67 20.51 3.57 -7.51
C PHE A 67 21.96 4.01 -7.30
N VAL A 68 22.90 3.06 -7.32
CA VAL A 68 24.34 3.35 -7.25
C VAL A 68 24.87 3.82 -8.61
N THR A 69 24.39 3.22 -9.71
CA THR A 69 24.84 3.56 -11.07
C THR A 69 24.30 4.90 -11.56
N TYR A 70 23.07 5.24 -11.19
CA TYR A 70 22.39 6.48 -11.63
C TYR A 70 21.90 7.30 -10.43
N PRO A 71 22.80 7.81 -9.58
CA PRO A 71 22.44 8.44 -8.30
C PRO A 71 21.67 9.76 -8.47
N TYR A 72 21.87 10.46 -9.59
CA TYR A 72 21.15 11.70 -9.93
C TYR A 72 19.65 11.47 -10.17
N LEU A 73 19.24 10.24 -10.49
CA LEU A 73 17.82 9.88 -10.66
C LEU A 73 17.14 9.51 -9.34
N THR A 74 17.88 9.33 -8.25
CA THR A 74 17.35 8.79 -7.00
C THR A 74 16.27 9.68 -6.41
N CYS A 75 16.54 10.97 -6.19
CA CYS A 75 15.56 11.89 -5.63
C CYS A 75 14.29 11.99 -6.50
N GLY A 76 14.45 12.05 -7.82
CA GLY A 76 13.31 12.04 -8.74
C GLY A 76 12.49 10.75 -8.67
N THR A 77 13.16 9.61 -8.52
CA THR A 77 12.50 8.30 -8.32
C THR A 77 11.72 8.29 -7.01
N LEU A 78 12.33 8.69 -5.90
CA LEU A 78 11.66 8.72 -4.59
C LEU A 78 10.44 9.66 -4.61
N LEU A 79 10.59 10.84 -5.20
CA LEU A 79 9.50 11.80 -5.37
C LEU A 79 8.36 11.23 -6.22
N LEU A 80 8.67 10.56 -7.32
CA LEU A 80 7.68 9.90 -8.17
C LEU A 80 6.82 8.89 -7.38
N HIS A 81 7.47 8.01 -6.61
CA HIS A 81 6.76 7.01 -5.80
C HIS A 81 5.96 7.64 -4.64
N PHE A 82 6.47 8.73 -4.04
CA PHE A 82 5.74 9.51 -3.05
C PHE A 82 4.47 10.14 -3.65
N LEU A 83 4.60 10.83 -4.78
CA LEU A 83 3.49 11.50 -5.47
C LEU A 83 2.40 10.52 -5.91
N LEU A 84 2.75 9.31 -6.31
CA LEU A 84 1.76 8.27 -6.60
C LEU A 84 0.86 7.99 -5.40
N ASN A 85 1.42 7.84 -4.19
CA ASN A 85 0.61 7.60 -2.99
C ASN A 85 -0.12 8.87 -2.54
N ALA A 86 0.51 10.05 -2.62
CA ALA A 86 -0.12 11.31 -2.26
C ALA A 86 -1.35 11.62 -3.13
N THR A 87 -1.26 11.39 -4.44
CA THR A 87 -2.39 11.59 -5.36
C THR A 87 -3.54 10.60 -5.15
N SER A 88 -3.33 9.48 -4.44
CA SER A 88 -4.39 8.53 -4.12
C SER A 88 -5.44 9.07 -3.13
N PHE A 89 -5.13 10.16 -2.42
CA PHE A 89 -6.05 10.82 -1.50
C PHE A 89 -7.14 11.64 -2.18
N VAL A 90 -6.98 11.95 -3.47
CA VAL A 90 -8.00 12.62 -4.29
C VAL A 90 -9.23 11.73 -4.48
N PHE A 91 -9.07 10.41 -4.41
CA PHE A 91 -10.17 9.48 -4.59
C PHE A 91 -11.06 9.38 -3.37
N ASP A 92 -12.36 9.46 -3.60
CA ASP A 92 -13.34 9.20 -2.58
C ASP A 92 -13.42 7.68 -2.34
N ILE A 93 -13.40 7.29 -1.06
CA ILE A 93 -13.44 5.91 -0.62
C ILE A 93 -14.42 5.76 0.53
N PRO A 94 -15.13 4.62 0.63
CA PRO A 94 -16.06 4.39 1.72
C PRO A 94 -15.38 4.62 3.09
N THR A 95 -16.04 5.37 3.97
CA THR A 95 -15.52 5.75 5.28
C THR A 95 -15.22 4.55 6.18
N ARG A 96 -15.95 3.45 5.99
CA ARG A 96 -15.80 2.21 6.77
C ARG A 96 -15.50 1.00 5.88
N ARG A 97 -14.76 0.05 6.44
CA ARG A 97 -14.49 -1.25 5.80
C ARG A 97 -15.80 -2.04 5.67
N ILE A 98 -16.15 -2.40 4.44
CA ILE A 98 -17.28 -3.29 4.16
C ILE A 98 -16.84 -4.73 4.44
N LYS A 99 -17.56 -5.45 5.32
CA LYS A 99 -17.27 -6.86 5.64
C LYS A 99 -17.53 -7.79 4.44
N ALA A 100 -18.62 -7.55 3.73
CA ALA A 100 -18.94 -8.24 2.49
C ALA A 100 -17.95 -7.84 1.37
N GLY A 101 -17.05 -8.75 1.00
CA GLY A 101 -16.12 -8.55 -0.12
C GLY A 101 -14.66 -8.24 0.25
N GLY A 102 -14.30 -8.26 1.54
CA GLY A 102 -12.99 -8.64 2.12
C GLY A 102 -11.67 -7.97 1.72
N TYR A 103 -11.59 -7.19 0.63
CA TYR A 103 -10.27 -6.76 0.09
C TYR A 103 -10.38 -5.48 -0.75
N ARG A 104 -11.19 -4.53 -0.30
CA ARG A 104 -11.31 -3.19 -0.89
C ARG A 104 -10.54 -2.20 -0.02
N ILE A 105 -9.82 -1.27 -0.64
CA ILE A 105 -9.09 -0.21 0.06
C ILE A 105 -10.02 0.60 0.99
N TRP A 106 -9.55 0.89 2.21
CA TRP A 106 -10.25 1.70 3.21
C TRP A 106 -9.34 2.82 3.76
N PRO A 107 -9.88 3.87 4.42
CA PRO A 107 -9.09 5.07 4.72
C PRO A 107 -7.92 4.83 5.67
N GLU A 108 -8.10 4.02 6.72
CA GLU A 108 -7.01 3.65 7.62
C GLU A 108 -5.89 2.89 6.90
N TYR A 109 -6.22 1.93 6.03
CA TYR A 109 -5.22 1.24 5.22
C TYR A 109 -4.45 2.22 4.32
N ARG A 110 -5.16 3.17 3.69
CA ARG A 110 -4.54 4.17 2.80
C ARG A 110 -3.54 5.02 3.57
N LEU A 111 -3.87 5.46 4.79
CA LEU A 111 -2.94 6.19 5.65
C LEU A 111 -1.74 5.34 6.07
N HIS A 112 -1.95 4.10 6.50
CA HIS A 112 -0.87 3.18 6.87
C HIS A 112 0.07 2.89 5.70
N SER A 113 -0.48 2.65 4.51
CA SER A 113 0.27 2.49 3.27
C SER A 113 1.18 3.69 3.00
N MET A 114 0.67 4.91 3.18
CA MET A 114 1.45 6.14 3.03
C MET A 114 2.58 6.22 4.06
N VAL A 115 2.30 5.95 5.34
CA VAL A 115 3.30 5.99 6.42
C VAL A 115 4.43 4.98 6.16
N PHE A 116 4.10 3.74 5.81
CA PHE A 116 5.10 2.70 5.56
C PHE A 116 5.90 2.94 4.27
N LEU A 117 5.29 3.55 3.26
CA LEU A 117 6.00 4.02 2.09
C LEU A 117 7.00 5.12 2.49
N CYS A 118 6.54 6.16 3.19
CA CYS A 118 7.39 7.26 3.64
C CYS A 118 8.59 6.77 4.44
N ARG A 119 8.41 5.80 5.35
CA ARG A 119 9.54 5.17 6.06
C ARG A 119 10.59 4.61 5.09
N SER A 120 10.15 3.86 4.08
CA SER A 120 11.04 3.23 3.10
C SER A 120 11.76 4.30 2.26
N LEU A 121 11.04 5.34 1.81
CA LEU A 121 11.60 6.44 1.03
C LEU A 121 12.55 7.33 1.86
N SER A 122 12.23 7.59 3.13
CA SER A 122 13.10 8.33 4.05
C SER A 122 14.42 7.62 4.31
N TYR A 123 14.39 6.30 4.48
CA TYR A 123 15.62 5.50 4.58
C TYR A 123 16.44 5.59 3.29
N MET A 124 15.82 5.41 2.12
CA MET A 124 16.52 5.55 0.83
C MET A 124 17.09 6.96 0.65
N MET A 125 16.39 7.99 1.10
CA MET A 125 16.88 9.37 1.07
C MET A 125 18.09 9.56 1.99
N LEU A 126 18.07 8.98 3.19
CA LEU A 126 19.20 8.99 4.12
C LEU A 126 20.45 8.31 3.51
N VAL A 127 20.25 7.14 2.88
CA VAL A 127 21.33 6.44 2.16
C VAL A 127 21.89 7.30 1.03
N TRP A 128 21.02 7.94 0.23
CA TRP A 128 21.43 8.85 -0.83
C TRP A 128 22.21 10.06 -0.34
N PHE A 129 21.70 10.74 0.69
CA PHE A 129 22.36 11.88 1.29
C PHE A 129 23.76 11.51 1.79
N ARG A 130 23.91 10.36 2.46
CA ARG A 130 25.23 9.90 2.91
C ARG A 130 26.16 9.58 1.75
N GLN A 131 25.71 8.81 0.78
CA GLN A 131 26.57 8.34 -0.32
C GLN A 131 26.99 9.47 -1.27
N ASN A 132 26.14 10.48 -1.48
CA ASN A 132 26.36 11.48 -2.51
C ASN A 132 26.66 12.88 -1.97
N VAL A 133 26.17 13.25 -0.78
CA VAL A 133 26.35 14.61 -0.22
C VAL A 133 27.36 14.62 0.92
N ALA A 134 27.29 13.66 1.85
CA ALA A 134 28.18 13.66 3.02
C ALA A 134 29.62 13.26 2.69
N LEU A 135 29.82 12.27 1.79
CA LEU A 135 31.16 11.82 1.41
C LEU A 135 31.92 12.80 0.52
N GLU A 136 31.20 13.62 -0.25
CA GLU A 136 31.81 14.65 -1.10
C GLU A 136 32.37 15.81 -0.27
N ASN A 137 31.75 16.14 0.86
CA ASN A 137 32.10 17.33 1.66
C ASN A 137 33.16 17.08 2.74
N ASP A 138 33.25 15.87 3.31
CA ASP A 138 33.99 15.69 4.57
C ASP A 138 35.30 14.90 4.44
N GLY A 139 35.60 14.28 3.28
CA GLY A 139 36.80 13.46 3.07
C GLY A 139 36.98 12.28 4.06
N GLN A 140 36.08 12.14 5.02
CA GLN A 140 36.08 11.11 6.04
C GLN A 140 35.55 9.81 5.45
N SER A 141 36.28 8.73 5.72
CA SER A 141 35.86 7.39 5.33
C SER A 141 34.46 7.10 5.85
N ALA A 142 33.56 6.67 4.96
CA ALA A 142 32.15 6.30 5.23
C ALA A 142 31.95 5.27 6.38
N TYR A 143 33.07 4.73 6.87
CA TYR A 143 33.18 3.66 7.85
C TYR A 143 33.73 4.13 9.21
N SER A 144 33.88 5.45 9.43
CA SER A 144 34.18 5.96 10.77
C SER A 144 33.06 5.55 11.75
N LEU A 145 33.43 5.08 12.94
CA LEU A 145 32.48 4.64 13.98
C LEU A 145 31.46 5.74 14.32
N SER A 146 31.86 7.01 14.34
CA SER A 146 30.94 8.13 14.56
C SER A 146 29.86 8.24 13.48
N SER A 147 30.24 8.04 12.22
CA SER A 147 29.33 8.10 11.08
C SER A 147 28.35 6.92 11.03
N ILE A 148 28.78 5.75 11.52
CA ILE A 148 27.94 4.56 11.67
C ILE A 148 26.92 4.78 12.79
N LEU A 149 27.36 5.22 13.98
CA LEU A 149 26.48 5.50 15.11
C LEU A 149 25.43 6.57 14.78
N GLN A 150 25.82 7.63 14.06
CA GLN A 150 24.88 8.66 13.63
C GLN A 150 23.82 8.12 12.66
N HIS A 151 24.20 7.19 11.77
CA HIS A 151 23.26 6.55 10.85
C HIS A 151 22.23 5.69 11.58
N ASP A 152 22.65 4.92 12.59
CA ASP A 152 21.75 4.07 13.36
C ASP A 152 20.74 4.90 14.17
N VAL A 153 21.15 6.07 14.67
CA VAL A 153 20.25 7.04 15.31
C VAL A 153 19.18 7.53 14.33
N TRP A 154 19.56 7.85 13.09
CA TRP A 154 18.60 8.28 12.07
C TRP A 154 17.67 7.14 11.63
N ASN A 155 18.16 5.90 11.52
CA ASN A 155 17.32 4.74 11.26
C ASN A 155 16.28 4.53 12.36
N LEU A 156 16.71 4.63 13.62
CA LEU A 156 15.82 4.55 14.76
C LEU A 156 14.78 5.69 14.73
N ALA A 157 15.19 6.91 14.44
CA ALA A 157 14.29 8.05 14.31
C ALA A 157 13.24 7.84 13.19
N ILE A 158 13.65 7.30 12.04
CA ILE A 158 12.75 6.96 10.93
C ILE A 158 11.72 5.90 11.37
N VAL A 159 12.17 4.85 12.07
CA VAL A 159 11.29 3.79 12.56
C VAL A 159 10.32 4.32 13.61
N LEU A 160 10.81 5.00 14.65
CA LEU A 160 9.97 5.55 15.71
C LEU A 160 8.99 6.59 15.17
N GLY A 161 9.46 7.48 14.28
CA GLY A 161 8.61 8.44 13.60
C GLY A 161 7.52 7.78 12.77
N SER A 162 7.82 6.68 12.07
CA SER A 162 6.82 5.92 11.32
C SER A 162 5.82 5.20 12.23
N CYS A 163 6.24 4.68 13.38
CA CYS A 163 5.34 4.09 14.38
C CYS A 163 4.40 5.16 14.95
N ALA A 164 4.94 6.30 15.37
CA ALA A 164 4.14 7.42 15.86
C ALA A 164 3.15 7.93 14.80
N ALA A 165 3.59 8.06 13.54
CA ALA A 165 2.71 8.43 12.44
C ALA A 165 1.61 7.40 12.17
N ALA A 166 1.90 6.10 12.28
CA ALA A 166 0.91 5.04 12.16
C ALA A 166 -0.13 5.12 13.29
N ASP A 167 0.30 5.33 14.52
CA ASP A 167 -0.59 5.48 15.68
C ASP A 167 -1.47 6.73 15.58
N LEU A 168 -0.88 7.86 15.19
CA LEU A 168 -1.62 9.10 14.92
C LEU A 168 -2.65 8.89 13.82
N SER A 169 -2.28 8.19 12.74
CA SER A 169 -3.20 7.92 11.64
C SER A 169 -4.35 7.00 12.03
N SER A 170 -4.12 6.00 12.89
CA SER A 170 -5.19 5.18 13.46
C SER A 170 -6.06 6.01 14.39
N ASN A 171 -5.50 6.90 15.21
CA ASN A 171 -6.27 7.75 16.11
C ASN A 171 -7.13 8.80 15.38
N ALA A 172 -6.63 9.37 14.28
CA ALA A 172 -7.37 10.30 13.43
C ALA A 172 -8.65 9.68 12.83
N GLN A 173 -8.74 8.36 12.76
CA GLN A 173 -9.90 7.66 12.18
C GLN A 173 -11.12 7.58 13.12
N GLY A 174 -10.99 7.92 14.41
CA GLY A 174 -12.12 8.00 15.36
C GLY A 174 -13.10 6.81 15.28
N ASP A 175 -14.38 7.10 15.07
CA ASP A 175 -15.49 6.13 14.94
C ASP A 175 -15.50 5.33 13.62
N SER A 176 -14.55 5.63 12.72
CA SER A 176 -14.30 4.87 11.48
C SER A 176 -13.10 3.93 11.60
N LYS A 177 -12.55 3.76 12.82
CA LYS A 177 -11.54 2.73 13.12
C LYS A 177 -12.06 1.37 12.67
N SER A 178 -11.32 0.74 11.77
CA SER A 178 -11.51 -0.67 11.49
C SER A 178 -10.38 -1.40 12.19
N PRO A 179 -10.62 -2.49 12.93
CA PRO A 179 -9.51 -3.23 13.54
C PRO A 179 -8.50 -3.56 12.42
N THR A 180 -7.22 -3.30 12.71
CA THR A 180 -6.03 -3.38 11.82
C THR A 180 -5.90 -4.74 11.11
N ILE A 181 -4.73 -5.14 10.61
CA ILE A 181 -4.58 -6.48 9.98
C ILE A 181 -5.17 -7.63 10.85
N ARG A 182 -5.18 -7.45 12.17
CA ARG A 182 -5.78 -8.36 13.16
C ARG A 182 -7.27 -8.57 12.95
N GLY A 183 -8.00 -7.51 12.63
CA GLY A 183 -9.43 -7.55 12.38
C GLY A 183 -9.82 -7.84 10.94
N LEU A 184 -8.86 -8.04 10.04
CA LEU A 184 -9.14 -8.40 8.65
C LEU A 184 -9.70 -9.84 8.61
N GLU A 185 -10.81 -10.06 7.91
CA GLU A 185 -11.42 -11.38 7.72
C GLU A 185 -10.70 -12.11 6.57
N VAL A 186 -9.42 -12.42 6.79
CA VAL A 186 -8.58 -13.20 5.88
C VAL A 186 -8.03 -14.44 6.58
N PRO A 187 -7.61 -15.48 5.84
CA PRO A 187 -6.97 -16.65 6.43
C PRO A 187 -5.81 -16.27 7.35
N VAL A 188 -5.62 -17.04 8.43
CA VAL A 188 -4.60 -16.77 9.47
C VAL A 188 -3.20 -16.64 8.88
N TRP A 189 -2.87 -17.45 7.86
CA TRP A 189 -1.58 -17.40 7.18
C TRP A 189 -1.31 -16.04 6.50
N VAL A 190 -2.35 -15.37 5.98
CA VAL A 190 -2.24 -14.03 5.38
C VAL A 190 -1.88 -13.00 6.45
N LYS A 191 -2.54 -13.08 7.63
CA LYS A 191 -2.23 -12.21 8.76
C LYS A 191 -0.79 -12.41 9.24
N TYR A 192 -0.37 -13.67 9.36
CA TYR A 192 0.99 -14.03 9.73
C TYR A 192 2.00 -13.46 8.72
N PHE A 193 1.77 -13.64 7.42
CA PHE A 193 2.63 -13.08 6.37
C PHE A 193 2.76 -11.55 6.48
N PHE A 194 1.65 -10.83 6.66
CA PHE A 194 1.71 -9.37 6.84
C PHE A 194 2.50 -8.96 8.10
N SER A 195 2.33 -9.67 9.22
CA SER A 195 3.08 -9.40 10.43
C SER A 195 4.57 -9.66 10.25
N VAL A 196 4.94 -10.77 9.60
CA VAL A 196 6.35 -11.08 9.30
C VAL A 196 6.93 -10.03 8.35
N ALA A 197 6.22 -9.66 7.29
CA ALA A 197 6.66 -8.62 6.36
C ALA A 197 6.88 -7.26 7.05
N GLN A 198 6.00 -6.88 7.99
CA GLN A 198 6.17 -5.67 8.79
C GLN A 198 7.43 -5.71 9.66
N VAL A 199 7.68 -6.85 10.33
CA VAL A 199 8.89 -7.06 11.13
C VAL A 199 10.13 -6.99 10.25
N LEU A 200 10.18 -7.75 9.15
CA LEU A 200 11.31 -7.76 8.21
C LEU A 200 11.60 -6.38 7.64
N ALA A 201 10.56 -5.62 7.30
CA ALA A 201 10.75 -4.29 6.75
C ALA A 201 11.29 -3.31 7.80
N THR A 202 10.92 -3.46 9.08
CA THR A 202 11.49 -2.67 10.21
C THR A 202 12.91 -3.09 10.53
N THR A 203 13.16 -4.39 10.65
CA THR A 203 14.51 -4.92 10.87
C THR A 203 15.44 -4.53 9.73
N GLY A 204 14.95 -4.51 8.49
CA GLY A 204 15.72 -4.03 7.33
C GLY A 204 16.07 -2.55 7.35
N VAL A 205 15.36 -1.71 8.11
CA VAL A 205 15.75 -0.31 8.35
C VAL A 205 16.81 -0.23 9.46
N LEU A 206 16.64 -0.99 10.55
CA LEU A 206 17.51 -0.90 11.72
C LEU A 206 18.85 -1.63 11.56
N TRP A 207 18.83 -2.82 10.97
CA TRP A 207 19.98 -3.73 10.85
C TRP A 207 20.27 -4.16 9.41
N GLY A 208 19.46 -3.70 8.45
CA GLY A 208 19.67 -4.06 7.06
C GLY A 208 20.96 -3.49 6.48
N LEU A 209 21.44 -4.12 5.41
CA LEU A 209 22.53 -3.56 4.60
C LEU A 209 22.13 -2.16 4.13
N HIS A 210 23.07 -1.20 4.19
CA HIS A 210 22.89 0.19 3.76
C HIS A 210 22.70 0.31 2.25
N ARG A 211 21.55 -0.17 1.78
CA ARG A 211 21.24 -0.43 0.39
C ARG A 211 19.81 -0.03 0.08
N TYR A 212 19.60 0.46 -1.13
CA TYR A 212 18.31 0.89 -1.64
C TYR A 212 17.36 -0.28 -1.89
N SER A 213 17.90 -1.39 -2.40
CA SER A 213 17.11 -2.52 -2.93
C SER A 213 16.08 -3.08 -1.95
N GLY A 214 16.44 -3.29 -0.69
CA GLY A 214 15.52 -3.82 0.32
C GLY A 214 14.31 -2.90 0.54
N GLN A 215 14.55 -1.60 0.71
CA GLN A 215 13.47 -0.63 0.92
C GLN A 215 12.69 -0.33 -0.36
N PHE A 216 13.33 -0.41 -1.53
CA PHE A 216 12.63 -0.28 -2.80
C PHE A 216 11.67 -1.45 -3.03
N VAL A 217 12.05 -2.68 -2.68
CA VAL A 217 11.13 -3.85 -2.70
C VAL A 217 10.00 -3.68 -1.69
N ASN A 218 10.25 -3.15 -0.50
CA ASN A 218 9.18 -2.82 0.45
C ASN A 218 8.17 -1.82 -0.16
N SER A 219 8.67 -0.78 -0.85
CA SER A 219 7.82 0.19 -1.55
C SER A 219 6.96 -0.48 -2.64
N TRP A 220 7.55 -1.42 -3.40
CA TRP A 220 6.85 -2.19 -4.43
C TRP A 220 5.69 -2.98 -3.82
N ILE A 221 5.94 -3.73 -2.74
CA ILE A 221 4.92 -4.54 -2.07
C ILE A 221 3.74 -3.65 -1.60
N ILE A 222 4.04 -2.50 -1.00
CA ILE A 222 3.04 -1.55 -0.53
C ILE A 222 2.19 -1.01 -1.69
N GLN A 223 2.83 -0.53 -2.75
CA GLN A 223 2.16 0.06 -3.92
C GLN A 223 1.36 -0.98 -4.72
N CYS A 224 1.91 -2.18 -4.90
CA CYS A 224 1.20 -3.29 -5.53
C CYS A 224 -0.03 -3.70 -4.74
N ASN A 225 0.04 -3.80 -3.41
CA ASN A 225 -1.12 -4.17 -2.62
C ASN A 225 -2.25 -3.12 -2.73
N ALA A 226 -1.90 -1.83 -2.69
CA ALA A 226 -2.86 -0.73 -2.91
C ALA A 226 -3.48 -0.78 -4.32
N PHE A 227 -2.68 -1.10 -5.34
CA PHE A 227 -3.15 -1.28 -6.71
C PHE A 227 -4.11 -2.47 -6.85
N LEU A 228 -3.76 -3.64 -6.30
CA LEU A 228 -4.61 -4.84 -6.32
C LEU A 228 -5.96 -4.60 -5.63
N MET A 229 -5.97 -3.92 -4.49
CA MET A 229 -7.22 -3.52 -3.83
C MET A 229 -8.06 -2.54 -4.64
N THR A 230 -7.41 -1.71 -5.46
CA THR A 230 -8.09 -0.81 -6.41
C THR A 230 -8.68 -1.58 -7.59
N LEU A 231 -7.98 -2.58 -8.12
CA LEU A 231 -8.51 -3.48 -9.16
C LEU A 231 -9.77 -4.20 -8.69
N ARG A 232 -9.73 -4.77 -7.48
CA ARG A 232 -10.90 -5.42 -6.88
C ARG A 232 -12.04 -4.44 -6.62
N ARG A 233 -11.74 -3.20 -6.18
CA ARG A 233 -12.77 -2.15 -6.05
C ARG A 233 -13.51 -1.91 -7.36
N LYS A 234 -12.78 -1.94 -8.48
CA LYS A 234 -13.29 -1.67 -9.84
C LYS A 234 -13.79 -2.92 -10.56
N ASN A 235 -13.74 -4.10 -9.93
CA ASN A 235 -14.08 -5.40 -10.52
C ASN A 235 -13.35 -5.64 -11.86
N VAL A 236 -12.05 -5.34 -11.91
CA VAL A 236 -11.20 -5.53 -13.12
C VAL A 236 -10.35 -6.81 -13.02
N GLY A 237 -10.45 -7.56 -11.92
CA GLY A 237 -9.78 -8.84 -11.68
C GLY A 237 -10.22 -9.46 -10.37
#